data_AF-A0A2H8TEQ9-F1
#
_entry.id   AF-A0A2H8TEQ9-F1
#
_cell.length_a   1.000
_cell.length_b   1.000
_cell.length_c   1.000
_cell.angle_alpha   90.00
_cell.angle_beta   90.00
_cell.angle_gamma   90.00
#
_symmetry.space_group_name_H-M   'P 1'
#
loop_
_entity.id
_entity.type
_entity.pdbx_description
1 polymer ?
#
loop_
_entity_poly.entity_id
_entity_poly.type
_entity_poly.pdbx_seq_one_letter_code
_entity_poly.pdbx_strand_id
1 'polypeptide(L)'
;MSVKENGLKALTSSTPKNNVINGSLGNISNDHYNNISTINTAKDKTLLKNVETIDTKRKRPTDRAYFITKELLMTERTYRKDLEVINFWLRDVMSKEDDEMGQIESVNMLLNLIDPIYDAHSMFLKDVEMRLNNWDPPCIADILLRHFNNLELYDNYLDEHLNVLEKIDHTYRTNKKFEAFYKDFEVEKVCYLPLSSFVLKPLQRLLHYSHLLEKLIRHYGSSHIDYNNCLEARVKLLKVTKRLPSALRRSENFVQLCELERDMVGIDTLHVTGREFVRQGCLTKFSQRKGYQQRMFFLAS
;
A
#
# COMPACT_ATOMS: atom_id res chain seq x y z
N MET A 1 10.94 55.93 38.06
CA MET A 1 11.38 55.55 36.71
C MET A 1 12.63 54.71 36.85
N SER A 2 12.49 53.38 36.77
CA SER A 2 13.60 52.43 36.64
C SER A 2 13.03 51.12 36.11
N VAL A 3 13.48 50.72 34.93
CA VAL A 3 13.09 49.51 34.21
C VAL A 3 13.93 48.37 34.78
N LYS A 4 13.26 47.32 35.30
CA LYS A 4 13.92 46.06 35.67
C LYS A 4 13.98 45.17 34.43
N GLU A 5 15.20 44.84 34.02
CA GLU A 5 15.50 43.66 33.20
C GLU A 5 15.08 42.39 33.96
N ASN A 6 14.39 41.48 33.28
CA ASN A 6 14.28 40.09 33.70
C ASN A 6 14.52 39.20 32.47
N GLY A 7 15.58 38.39 32.58
CA GLY A 7 16.13 37.58 31.50
C GLY A 7 15.24 36.41 31.07
N LEU A 8 15.28 36.14 29.78
CA LEU A 8 14.85 34.86 29.20
C LEU A 8 15.91 33.80 29.48
N LYS A 9 15.56 32.78 30.26
CA LYS A 9 16.33 31.54 30.40
C LYS A 9 16.16 30.70 29.13
N ALA A 10 17.28 30.33 28.52
CA ALA A 10 17.36 29.28 27.52
C ALA A 10 17.08 27.92 28.19
N LEU A 11 16.07 27.20 27.72
CA LEU A 11 15.87 25.79 28.03
C LEU A 11 16.61 24.96 26.98
N THR A 12 17.75 24.41 27.39
CA THR A 12 18.43 23.31 26.71
C THR A 12 17.63 22.04 26.96
N SER A 13 16.91 21.53 25.97
CA SER A 13 16.36 20.18 26.02
C SER A 13 17.27 19.21 25.25
N SER A 14 17.72 18.22 25.99
CA SER A 14 18.45 17.03 25.57
C SER A 14 17.66 16.24 24.53
N THR A 15 18.35 15.87 23.45
CA THR A 15 17.94 14.90 22.43
C THR A 15 17.50 13.54 22.99
N PRO A 16 16.33 13.03 22.57
CA PRO A 16 16.10 11.61 22.40
C PRO A 16 16.41 11.23 20.95
N LYS A 17 17.17 10.14 20.76
CA LYS A 17 17.42 9.50 19.48
C LYS A 17 16.12 8.84 19.00
N ASN A 18 15.44 9.42 18.01
CA ASN A 18 14.35 8.74 17.30
C ASN A 18 14.83 8.20 15.96
N ASN A 19 14.59 6.90 15.77
CA ASN A 19 14.73 6.17 14.52
C ASN A 19 13.81 6.80 13.46
N VAL A 20 14.41 7.47 12.48
CA VAL A 20 13.72 7.87 11.26
C VAL A 20 13.59 6.63 10.38
N ILE A 21 12.40 6.04 10.34
CA ILE A 21 12.02 5.09 9.30
C ILE A 21 11.69 5.93 8.07
N ASN A 22 12.60 5.97 7.10
CA ASN A 22 12.41 6.62 5.81
C ASN A 22 11.36 5.85 4.99
N GLY A 23 10.10 6.26 5.05
CA GLY A 23 9.05 5.85 4.11
C GLY A 23 9.01 6.80 2.91
N SER A 24 9.96 6.67 1.99
CA SER A 24 9.85 7.31 0.66
C SER A 24 9.16 6.33 -0.28
N LEU A 25 7.96 6.65 -0.77
CA LEU A 25 7.43 6.01 -1.98
C LEU A 25 8.33 6.45 -3.15
N GLY A 26 9.35 5.64 -3.39
CA GLY A 26 10.29 5.79 -4.48
C GLY A 26 9.68 5.32 -5.80
N ASN A 27 9.78 6.20 -6.80
CA ASN A 27 9.61 5.92 -8.22
C ASN A 27 10.40 4.66 -8.63
N ILE A 28 9.71 3.64 -9.15
CA ILE A 28 10.37 2.50 -9.81
C ILE A 28 10.56 2.87 -11.28
N SER A 29 11.76 3.38 -11.59
CA SER A 29 12.35 3.25 -12.93
C SER A 29 13.19 1.97 -12.96
N ASN A 30 12.99 1.17 -14.02
CA ASN A 30 13.81 0.01 -14.36
C ASN A 30 15.28 0.42 -14.50
N ASP A 31 16.21 -0.36 -13.94
CA ASP A 31 17.34 -0.93 -14.68
C ASP A 31 18.26 -1.82 -13.81
N HIS A 32 18.70 -2.92 -14.44
CA HIS A 32 19.90 -3.73 -14.21
C HIS A 32 20.35 -4.16 -12.79
N TYR A 33 20.36 -5.49 -12.57
CA TYR A 33 21.49 -6.15 -11.89
C TYR A 33 21.84 -7.49 -12.55
N ASN A 34 22.94 -7.47 -13.32
CA ASN A 34 23.86 -8.60 -13.48
C ASN A 34 25.05 -8.29 -12.54
N ASN A 35 25.37 -9.17 -11.59
CA ASN A 35 26.72 -9.72 -11.48
C ASN A 35 26.86 -10.78 -10.38
N ILE A 36 27.73 -11.71 -10.71
CA ILE A 36 28.12 -12.95 -10.05
C ILE A 36 29.21 -12.66 -9.01
N SER A 37 29.23 -13.39 -7.90
CA SER A 37 30.49 -13.71 -7.23
C SER A 37 30.47 -15.08 -6.54
N THR A 38 31.40 -15.89 -7.03
CA THR A 38 31.94 -17.19 -6.63
C THR A 38 32.38 -17.26 -5.17
N ILE A 39 32.14 -18.41 -4.50
CA ILE A 39 33.05 -18.94 -3.46
C ILE A 39 33.17 -20.47 -3.63
N ASN A 40 34.42 -20.91 -3.82
CA ASN A 40 34.87 -22.30 -3.81
C ASN A 40 35.22 -22.74 -2.38
N THR A 41 34.88 -23.97 -2.00
CA THR A 41 35.73 -24.81 -1.14
C THR A 41 35.47 -26.31 -1.41
N ALA A 42 36.54 -27.00 -1.82
CA ALA A 42 36.76 -28.45 -1.80
C ALA A 42 36.68 -29.00 -0.35
N LYS A 43 36.50 -30.28 0.00
CA LYS A 43 36.47 -31.63 -0.60
C LYS A 43 35.93 -32.52 0.53
N ASP A 44 35.11 -33.54 0.26
CA ASP A 44 35.48 -34.92 0.64
C ASP A 44 34.51 -35.96 0.06
N LYS A 45 35.08 -37.07 -0.40
CA LYS A 45 34.36 -38.22 -0.97
C LYS A 45 34.44 -39.41 -0.01
N THR A 46 33.36 -40.19 -0.05
CA THR A 46 33.19 -41.61 0.31
C THR A 46 32.47 -41.88 1.64
N LEU A 47 31.22 -42.37 1.56
CA LEU A 47 30.89 -43.80 1.67
C LEU A 47 29.39 -44.02 1.43
N LEU A 48 29.08 -45.03 0.62
CA LEU A 48 27.75 -45.44 0.20
C LEU A 48 26.93 -46.04 1.36
N LYS A 49 25.61 -45.79 1.37
CA LYS A 49 24.61 -46.86 1.54
C LYS A 49 23.22 -46.39 1.12
N ASN A 50 22.58 -47.25 0.34
CA ASN A 50 21.27 -47.12 -0.27
C ASN A 50 20.19 -46.86 0.79
N VAL A 51 19.47 -45.74 0.63
CA VAL A 51 18.08 -45.62 1.03
C VAL A 51 17.37 -45.05 -0.18
N GLU A 52 16.54 -45.85 -0.85
CA GLU A 52 15.52 -45.35 -1.75
C GLU A 52 14.51 -44.56 -0.93
N THR A 53 14.86 -43.31 -0.59
CA THR A 53 13.84 -42.32 -0.28
C THR A 53 13.32 -41.84 -1.62
N ILE A 54 12.07 -42.19 -1.93
CA ILE A 54 11.25 -41.49 -2.91
C ILE A 54 11.09 -40.06 -2.37
N ASP A 55 12.13 -39.26 -2.56
CA ASP A 55 12.13 -37.85 -2.27
C ASP A 55 11.30 -37.24 -3.40
N THR A 56 9.99 -37.13 -3.16
CA THR A 56 9.08 -36.27 -3.92
C THR A 56 9.50 -34.81 -3.72
N LYS A 57 10.75 -34.48 -4.06
CA LYS A 57 11.18 -33.13 -4.39
C LYS A 57 10.30 -32.71 -5.55
N ARG A 58 9.15 -32.09 -5.23
CA ARG A 58 8.34 -31.30 -6.15
C ARG A 58 9.34 -30.51 -6.99
N LYS A 59 9.56 -30.92 -8.24
CA LYS A 59 10.41 -30.19 -9.18
C LYS A 59 9.85 -28.78 -9.15
N ARG A 60 10.59 -27.84 -8.55
CA ARG A 60 10.19 -26.44 -8.55
C ARG A 60 10.01 -26.09 -10.02
N PRO A 61 8.80 -25.67 -10.46
CA PRO A 61 8.60 -25.37 -11.86
C PRO A 61 9.65 -24.32 -12.25
N THR A 62 10.50 -24.64 -13.21
CA THR A 62 11.43 -23.67 -13.83
C THR A 62 10.69 -22.71 -14.77
N ASP A 63 9.38 -22.85 -14.84
CA ASP A 63 8.48 -22.05 -15.63
C ASP A 63 8.35 -20.64 -15.05
N ARG A 64 8.59 -19.64 -15.89
CA ARG A 64 8.46 -18.23 -15.52
C ARG A 64 7.02 -17.87 -15.14
N ALA A 65 5.99 -18.53 -15.70
CA ALA A 65 4.60 -18.30 -15.28
C ALA A 65 4.37 -18.68 -13.81
N TYR A 66 5.03 -19.73 -13.32
CA TYR A 66 4.98 -20.10 -11.90
C TYR A 66 5.50 -18.98 -11.01
N PHE A 67 6.63 -18.35 -11.38
CA PHE A 67 7.20 -17.25 -10.59
C PHE A 67 6.36 -15.97 -10.66
N ILE A 68 5.76 -15.66 -11.81
CA ILE A 68 4.81 -14.53 -11.93
C ILE A 68 3.56 -14.80 -11.06
N THR A 69 3.04 -16.02 -11.08
CA THR A 69 1.90 -16.42 -10.24
C THR A 69 2.26 -16.44 -8.76
N LYS A 70 3.49 -16.80 -8.42
CA LYS A 70 4.00 -16.72 -7.04
C LYS A 70 4.13 -15.27 -6.57
N GLU A 71 4.55 -14.35 -7.43
CA GLU A 71 4.53 -12.91 -7.15
C GLU A 71 3.09 -12.41 -6.92
N LEU A 72 2.15 -12.81 -7.78
CA LEU A 72 0.72 -12.55 -7.58
C LEU A 72 0.27 -13.02 -6.19
N LEU A 73 0.59 -14.26 -5.81
CA LEU A 73 0.24 -14.83 -4.50
C LEU A 73 0.83 -14.01 -3.35
N MET A 74 2.12 -13.73 -3.38
CA MET A 74 2.80 -13.05 -2.28
C MET A 74 2.27 -11.63 -2.10
N THR A 75 2.04 -10.91 -3.20
CA THR A 75 1.47 -9.55 -3.15
C THR A 75 -0.01 -9.57 -2.78
N GLU A 76 -0.77 -10.61 -3.15
CA GLU A 76 -2.17 -10.79 -2.74
C GLU A 76 -2.28 -11.03 -1.23
N ARG A 77 -1.36 -11.80 -0.65
CA ARG A 77 -1.30 -11.98 0.82
C ARG A 77 -1.08 -10.67 1.55
N THR A 78 -0.15 -9.83 1.05
CA THR A 78 0.09 -8.50 1.63
C THR A 78 -1.15 -7.62 1.47
N TYR A 79 -1.75 -7.59 0.28
CA TYR A 79 -2.94 -6.79 0.03
C TYR A 79 -4.12 -7.20 0.92
N ARG A 80 -4.40 -8.50 1.06
CA ARG A 80 -5.44 -8.99 1.96
C ARG A 80 -5.18 -8.57 3.42
N LYS A 81 -3.93 -8.64 3.88
CA LYS A 81 -3.55 -8.15 5.23
C LYS A 81 -3.72 -6.65 5.36
N ASP A 82 -3.39 -5.87 4.33
CA ASP A 82 -3.63 -4.42 4.31
C ASP A 82 -5.14 -4.11 4.43
N LEU A 83 -6.01 -4.90 3.79
CA LEU A 83 -7.47 -4.77 3.95
C LEU A 83 -7.94 -5.14 5.36
N GLU A 84 -7.30 -6.10 6.04
CA GLU A 84 -7.67 -6.47 7.43
C GLU A 84 -7.48 -5.32 8.42
N VAL A 85 -6.52 -4.42 8.17
CA VAL A 85 -6.30 -3.23 9.01
C VAL A 85 -7.58 -2.40 9.10
N ILE A 86 -8.28 -2.23 7.99
CA ILE A 86 -9.55 -1.50 7.95
C ILE A 86 -10.71 -2.42 8.37
N ASN A 87 -10.86 -3.59 7.75
CA ASN A 87 -12.06 -4.41 7.92
C ASN A 87 -12.22 -4.96 9.34
N PHE A 88 -11.13 -5.42 9.96
CA PHE A 88 -11.16 -6.03 11.29
C PHE A 88 -10.58 -5.12 12.36
N TRP A 89 -9.34 -4.65 12.21
CA TRP A 89 -8.63 -4.00 13.31
C TRP A 89 -9.25 -2.65 13.66
N LEU A 90 -9.49 -1.78 12.67
CA LEU A 90 -10.17 -0.51 12.90
C LEU A 90 -11.54 -0.72 13.55
N ARG A 91 -12.36 -1.64 13.01
CA ARG A 91 -13.69 -1.98 13.53
C ARG A 91 -13.64 -2.48 14.97
N ASP A 92 -12.75 -3.42 15.27
CA ASP A 92 -12.61 -4.06 16.58
C ASP A 92 -12.19 -3.05 17.65
N VAL A 93 -11.16 -2.24 17.37
CA VAL A 93 -10.68 -1.23 18.33
C VAL A 93 -11.76 -0.16 18.55
N MET A 94 -12.44 0.32 17.51
CA MET A 94 -13.54 1.28 17.65
C MET A 94 -14.71 0.75 18.49
N SER A 95 -15.09 -0.52 18.29
CA SER A 95 -16.19 -1.14 19.01
C SER A 95 -15.92 -1.35 20.51
N LYS A 96 -14.64 -1.40 20.91
CA LYS A 96 -14.21 -1.58 22.30
C LYS A 96 -14.09 -0.25 23.06
N GLU A 97 -13.94 0.85 22.34
CA GLU A 97 -13.77 2.18 22.92
C GLU A 97 -15.10 2.72 23.49
N ASP A 98 -16.16 2.73 22.67
CA ASP A 98 -17.50 3.21 23.04
C ASP A 98 -18.55 2.90 21.95
N ASP A 99 -19.82 2.75 22.32
CA ASP A 99 -20.94 2.49 21.40
C ASP A 99 -21.15 3.63 20.39
N GLU A 100 -20.91 4.89 20.79
CA GLU A 100 -20.99 6.05 19.89
C GLU A 100 -19.82 6.07 18.88
N MET A 101 -18.63 5.60 19.27
CA MET A 101 -17.47 5.51 18.39
C MET A 101 -17.68 4.49 17.30
N GLY A 102 -18.30 3.34 17.61
CA GLY A 102 -18.69 2.33 16.62
C GLY A 102 -19.70 2.82 15.57
N GLN A 103 -20.35 3.97 15.79
CA GLN A 103 -21.41 4.49 14.93
C GLN A 103 -20.98 5.69 14.05
N ILE A 104 -19.68 6.00 14.00
CA ILE A 104 -19.18 7.08 13.14
C ILE A 104 -19.48 6.77 11.67
N GLU A 105 -20.35 7.61 11.07
CA GLU A 105 -20.87 7.43 9.71
C GLU A 105 -19.74 7.30 8.67
N SER A 106 -18.73 8.16 8.73
CA SER A 106 -17.61 8.18 7.78
C SER A 106 -16.79 6.89 7.80
N VAL A 107 -16.61 6.27 8.97
CA VAL A 107 -15.94 4.97 9.10
C VAL A 107 -16.85 3.84 8.63
N ASN A 108 -18.14 3.87 8.97
CA ASN A 108 -19.10 2.87 8.48
C ASN A 108 -19.21 2.88 6.95
N MET A 109 -19.13 4.05 6.31
CA MET A 109 -19.03 4.16 4.85
C MET A 109 -17.75 3.47 4.33
N LEU A 110 -16.60 3.70 4.96
CA LEU A 110 -15.36 3.03 4.59
C LEU A 110 -15.45 1.50 4.71
N LEU A 111 -15.99 1.01 5.82
CA LEU A 111 -16.17 -0.42 6.06
C LEU A 111 -17.08 -1.05 5.01
N ASN A 112 -18.22 -0.42 4.70
CA ASN A 112 -19.15 -0.88 3.66
C ASN A 112 -18.50 -0.96 2.26
N LEU A 113 -17.53 -0.10 1.97
CA LEU A 113 -16.76 -0.16 0.72
C LEU A 113 -15.72 -1.29 0.72
N ILE A 114 -15.11 -1.57 1.87
CA ILE A 114 -13.98 -2.52 2.00
C ILE A 114 -14.44 -3.96 2.21
N ASP A 115 -15.50 -4.19 2.99
CA ASP A 115 -16.01 -5.52 3.35
C ASP A 115 -16.18 -6.46 2.13
N PRO A 116 -16.92 -6.07 1.07
CA PRO A 116 -17.12 -6.95 -0.10
C PRO A 116 -15.81 -7.19 -0.88
N ILE A 117 -14.91 -6.20 -0.92
CA ILE A 117 -13.59 -6.35 -1.56
C ILE A 117 -12.74 -7.34 -0.77
N TYR A 118 -12.72 -7.24 0.55
CA TYR A 118 -11.99 -8.16 1.41
C TYR A 118 -12.45 -9.61 1.24
N ASP A 119 -13.76 -9.85 1.18
CA ASP A 119 -14.32 -11.19 1.00
C ASP A 119 -13.94 -11.78 -0.37
N ALA A 120 -14.10 -10.98 -1.43
CA ALA A 120 -13.72 -11.39 -2.79
C ALA A 120 -12.24 -11.75 -2.88
N HIS A 121 -11.36 -10.92 -2.29
CA HIS A 121 -9.91 -11.14 -2.32
C HIS A 121 -9.46 -12.28 -1.38
N SER A 122 -10.20 -12.55 -0.31
CA SER A 122 -9.98 -13.72 0.55
C SER A 122 -10.28 -15.03 -0.19
N MET A 123 -11.32 -15.05 -1.04
CA MET A 123 -11.59 -16.19 -1.91
C MET A 123 -10.55 -16.31 -3.03
N PHE A 124 -10.20 -15.20 -3.67
CA PHE A 124 -9.17 -15.18 -4.72
C PHE A 124 -7.83 -15.72 -4.23
N LEU A 125 -7.40 -15.28 -3.04
CA LEU A 125 -6.16 -15.75 -2.44
C LEU A 125 -6.15 -17.27 -2.26
N LYS A 126 -7.24 -17.86 -1.74
CA LYS A 126 -7.36 -19.31 -1.55
C LYS A 126 -7.23 -20.06 -2.88
N ASP A 127 -7.89 -19.59 -3.93
CA ASP A 127 -7.83 -20.22 -5.26
C ASP A 127 -6.41 -20.15 -5.86
N VAL A 128 -5.73 -19.02 -5.74
CA VAL A 128 -4.33 -18.84 -6.20
C VAL A 128 -3.38 -19.76 -5.42
N GLU A 129 -3.55 -19.87 -4.10
CA GLU A 129 -2.77 -20.78 -3.26
C GLU A 129 -2.96 -22.24 -3.68
N MET A 130 -4.20 -22.66 -3.90
CA MET A 130 -4.52 -24.01 -4.36
C MET A 130 -3.88 -24.31 -5.71
N ARG A 131 -3.94 -23.38 -6.67
CA ARG A 131 -3.31 -23.53 -7.99
C ARG A 131 -1.79 -23.64 -7.89
N LEU A 132 -1.13 -22.88 -7.02
CA LEU A 132 0.33 -22.98 -6.87
C LEU A 132 0.77 -24.23 -6.11
N ASN A 133 -0.08 -24.77 -5.23
CA ASN A 133 0.17 -26.04 -4.56
C ASN A 133 0.11 -27.23 -5.54
N ASN A 134 -0.78 -27.14 -6.54
CA ASN A 134 -0.97 -28.11 -7.60
C ASN A 134 -0.84 -27.43 -8.98
N TRP A 135 0.40 -27.10 -9.37
CA TRP A 135 0.72 -26.32 -10.59
C TRP A 135 0.63 -27.15 -11.88
N ASP A 136 -0.57 -27.68 -12.15
CA ASP A 136 -0.89 -28.43 -13.36
C ASP A 136 -2.40 -28.29 -13.71
N PRO A 137 -2.77 -27.73 -14.88
CA PRO A 137 -1.88 -27.15 -15.89
C PRO A 137 -1.20 -25.87 -15.39
N PRO A 138 -0.07 -25.43 -15.99
CA PRO A 138 0.68 -24.23 -15.61
C PRO A 138 0.01 -22.91 -16.08
N CYS A 139 -1.29 -22.80 -15.79
CA CYS A 139 -2.17 -21.71 -16.16
C CYS A 139 -2.64 -20.98 -14.90
N ILE A 140 -3.14 -19.75 -15.05
CA ILE A 140 -3.74 -18.99 -13.94
C ILE A 140 -4.89 -18.09 -14.41
N ALA A 141 -5.01 -17.84 -15.71
CA ALA A 141 -5.96 -16.86 -16.21
C ALA A 141 -7.41 -17.28 -16.03
N ASP A 142 -7.71 -18.58 -15.94
CA ASP A 142 -9.05 -19.08 -15.57
C ASP A 142 -9.48 -18.61 -14.17
N ILE A 143 -8.55 -18.59 -13.21
CA ILE A 143 -8.80 -18.07 -11.86
C ILE A 143 -8.94 -16.55 -11.91
N LEU A 144 -8.03 -15.85 -12.62
CA LEU A 144 -8.12 -14.40 -12.78
C LEU A 144 -9.47 -14.00 -13.40
N LEU A 145 -9.93 -14.66 -14.46
CA LEU A 145 -11.20 -14.38 -15.11
C LEU A 145 -12.40 -14.57 -14.19
N ARG A 146 -12.41 -15.65 -13.40
CA ARG A 146 -13.48 -15.93 -12.44
C ARG A 146 -13.59 -14.82 -11.41
N HIS A 147 -12.47 -14.42 -10.82
CA HIS A 147 -12.43 -13.39 -9.77
C HIS A 147 -12.58 -11.98 -10.34
N PHE A 148 -12.18 -11.75 -11.59
CA PHE A 148 -12.33 -10.46 -12.24
C PHE A 148 -13.79 -10.11 -12.57
N ASN A 149 -14.70 -11.08 -12.49
CA ASN A 149 -16.14 -10.79 -12.51
C ASN A 149 -16.58 -9.98 -11.29
N ASN A 150 -15.84 -10.04 -10.18
CA ASN A 150 -16.09 -9.21 -8.99
C ASN A 150 -15.45 -7.81 -9.09
N LEU A 151 -14.79 -7.46 -10.20
CA LEU A 151 -14.20 -6.12 -10.35
C LEU A 151 -15.25 -5.00 -10.38
N GLU A 152 -16.52 -5.31 -10.61
CA GLU A 152 -17.62 -4.33 -10.49
C GLU A 152 -17.74 -3.78 -9.06
N LEU A 153 -17.25 -4.50 -8.03
CA LEU A 153 -17.13 -3.98 -6.66
C LEU A 153 -16.22 -2.74 -6.59
N TYR A 154 -15.24 -2.63 -7.49
CA TYR A 154 -14.34 -1.48 -7.58
C TYR A 154 -14.98 -0.28 -8.27
N ASP A 155 -16.07 -0.43 -9.00
CA ASP A 155 -16.75 0.74 -9.58
C ASP A 155 -17.29 1.63 -8.47
N ASN A 156 -18.01 1.05 -7.50
CA ASN A 156 -18.48 1.77 -6.31
C ASN A 156 -17.31 2.34 -5.48
N TYR A 157 -16.24 1.56 -5.32
CA TYR A 157 -15.05 2.02 -4.59
C TYR A 157 -14.40 3.24 -5.27
N LEU A 158 -14.21 3.19 -6.60
CA LEU A 158 -13.63 4.28 -7.38
C LEU A 158 -14.45 5.57 -7.30
N ASP A 159 -15.77 5.45 -7.16
CA ASP A 159 -16.67 6.59 -7.03
C ASP A 159 -16.66 7.19 -5.61
N GLU A 160 -16.67 6.36 -4.57
CA GLU A 160 -16.92 6.84 -3.19
C GLU A 160 -15.66 7.00 -2.32
N HIS A 161 -14.54 6.36 -2.63
CA HIS A 161 -13.36 6.36 -1.73
C HIS A 161 -12.85 7.76 -1.37
N LEU A 162 -12.87 8.71 -2.31
CA LEU A 162 -12.43 10.09 -2.06
C LEU A 162 -13.40 10.82 -1.13
N ASN A 163 -14.71 10.67 -1.34
CA ASN A 163 -15.74 11.23 -0.47
C ASN A 163 -15.61 10.67 0.96
N VAL A 164 -15.32 9.39 1.10
CA VAL A 164 -15.04 8.76 2.41
C VAL A 164 -13.80 9.35 3.06
N LEU A 165 -12.70 9.53 2.32
CA LEU A 165 -11.48 10.18 2.82
C LEU A 165 -11.75 11.61 3.32
N GLU A 166 -12.50 12.40 2.55
CA GLU A 166 -12.90 13.76 2.90
C GLU A 166 -13.75 13.80 4.18
N LYS A 167 -14.72 12.88 4.31
CA LYS A 167 -15.56 12.78 5.52
C LYS A 167 -14.78 12.32 6.75
N ILE A 168 -13.84 11.39 6.59
CA ILE A 168 -12.97 10.94 7.69
C ILE A 168 -12.10 12.11 8.16
N ASP A 169 -11.48 12.86 7.25
CA ASP A 169 -10.67 14.04 7.58
C ASP A 169 -11.51 15.13 8.26
N HIS A 170 -12.73 15.39 7.77
CA HIS A 170 -13.66 16.31 8.42
C HIS A 170 -14.01 15.86 9.85
N THR A 171 -14.31 14.58 10.04
CA THR A 171 -14.61 14.01 11.36
C THR A 171 -13.41 14.13 12.29
N TYR A 172 -12.21 13.84 11.79
CA TYR A 172 -10.94 13.98 12.52
C TYR A 172 -10.72 15.41 13.04
N ARG A 173 -11.05 16.43 12.24
CA ARG A 173 -10.86 17.83 12.64
C ARG A 173 -11.91 18.35 13.62
N THR A 174 -13.14 17.85 13.51
CA THR A 174 -14.30 18.40 14.24
C THR A 174 -14.64 17.63 15.52
N ASN A 175 -14.28 16.35 15.60
CA ASN A 175 -14.56 15.50 16.75
C ASN A 175 -13.27 15.14 17.49
N LYS A 176 -13.06 15.75 18.67
CA LYS A 176 -11.85 15.53 19.50
C LYS A 176 -11.67 14.10 19.99
N LYS A 177 -12.76 13.38 20.23
CA LYS A 177 -12.71 11.97 20.64
C LYS A 177 -12.22 11.10 19.48
N PHE A 178 -12.75 11.33 18.29
CA PHE A 178 -12.29 10.64 17.08
C PHE A 178 -10.86 11.03 16.69
N GLU A 179 -10.47 12.30 16.85
CA GLU A 179 -9.08 12.75 16.65
C GLU A 179 -8.10 11.96 17.52
N ALA A 180 -8.39 11.82 18.82
CA ALA A 180 -7.57 11.07 19.76
C ALA A 180 -7.50 9.58 19.37
N PHE A 181 -8.67 8.96 19.15
CA PHE A 181 -8.75 7.57 18.70
C PHE A 181 -7.95 7.32 17.42
N TYR A 182 -8.09 8.18 16.41
CA TYR A 182 -7.41 8.03 15.11
C TYR A 182 -5.89 8.07 15.28
N LYS A 183 -5.38 9.00 16.10
CA LYS A 183 -3.95 9.10 16.42
C LYS A 183 -3.45 7.85 17.18
N ASP A 184 -4.23 7.38 18.14
CA ASP A 184 -3.88 6.19 18.93
C ASP A 184 -3.89 4.93 18.04
N PHE A 185 -4.83 4.83 17.09
CA PHE A 185 -4.86 3.73 16.13
C PHE A 185 -3.69 3.77 15.14
N GLU A 186 -3.28 4.95 14.66
CA GLU A 186 -2.13 5.09 13.74
C GLU A 186 -0.78 4.71 14.38
N VAL A 187 -0.67 4.67 15.71
CA VAL A 187 0.56 4.20 16.39
C VAL A 187 0.55 2.70 16.70
N GLU A 188 -0.57 2.01 16.48
CA GLU A 188 -0.66 0.56 16.66
C GLU A 188 0.20 -0.20 15.65
N LYS A 189 0.77 -1.33 16.08
CA LYS A 189 1.67 -2.13 15.21
C LYS A 189 0.99 -2.64 13.93
N VAL A 190 -0.33 -2.82 13.98
CA VAL A 190 -1.13 -3.25 12.83
C VAL A 190 -1.27 -2.12 11.80
N CYS A 191 -1.21 -0.86 12.21
CA CYS A 191 -1.32 0.32 11.37
C CYS A 191 0.08 0.87 11.03
N TYR A 192 0.86 0.11 10.25
CA TYR A 192 2.25 0.44 9.93
C TYR A 192 2.41 1.57 8.87
N LEU A 193 1.30 2.07 8.35
CA LEU A 193 1.19 3.22 7.45
C LEU A 193 0.09 4.15 8.01
N PRO A 194 0.07 5.44 7.63
CA PRO A 194 -1.09 6.28 7.90
C PRO A 194 -2.39 5.60 7.46
N LEU A 195 -3.47 5.74 8.23
CA LEU A 195 -4.72 5.05 7.94
C LEU A 195 -5.28 5.43 6.56
N SER A 196 -5.11 6.70 6.17
CA SER A 196 -5.40 7.22 4.82
C SER A 196 -4.72 6.43 3.70
N SER A 197 -3.49 5.95 3.91
CA SER A 197 -2.75 5.18 2.92
C SER A 197 -3.35 3.79 2.67
N PHE A 198 -3.98 3.17 3.67
CA PHE A 198 -4.67 1.89 3.47
C PHE A 198 -5.90 2.02 2.57
N VAL A 199 -6.59 3.16 2.60
CA VAL A 199 -7.74 3.46 1.72
C VAL A 199 -7.34 3.56 0.24
N LEU A 200 -6.06 3.82 -0.06
CA LEU A 200 -5.56 3.87 -1.44
C LEU A 200 -5.15 2.49 -1.99
N LYS A 201 -4.96 1.49 -1.11
CA LYS A 201 -4.47 0.16 -1.49
C LYS A 201 -5.34 -0.54 -2.54
N PRO A 202 -6.69 -0.47 -2.50
CA PRO A 202 -7.52 -1.09 -3.53
C PRO A 202 -7.26 -0.54 -4.94
N LEU A 203 -7.09 0.78 -5.07
CA LEU A 203 -6.77 1.42 -6.35
C LEU A 203 -5.39 0.96 -6.86
N GLN A 204 -4.40 0.91 -5.96
CA GLN A 204 -3.05 0.45 -6.29
C GLN A 204 -3.04 -1.04 -6.67
N ARG A 205 -3.93 -1.86 -6.10
CA ARG A 205 -4.04 -3.30 -6.46
C ARG A 205 -4.48 -3.49 -7.91
N LEU A 206 -5.40 -2.68 -8.41
CA LEU A 206 -5.83 -2.72 -9.81
C LEU A 206 -4.67 -2.40 -10.78
N LEU A 207 -3.80 -1.45 -10.43
CA LEU A 207 -2.58 -1.17 -11.20
C LEU A 207 -1.64 -2.37 -11.20
N HIS A 208 -1.48 -3.02 -10.04
CA HIS A 208 -0.62 -4.19 -9.92
C HIS A 208 -1.12 -5.37 -10.77
N TYR A 209 -2.43 -5.60 -10.82
CA TYR A 209 -3.02 -6.60 -11.72
C TYR A 209 -2.76 -6.31 -13.19
N SER A 210 -2.76 -5.04 -13.60
CA SER A 210 -2.46 -4.66 -14.98
C SER A 210 -1.03 -5.08 -15.33
N HIS A 211 -0.07 -4.81 -14.45
CA HIS A 211 1.32 -5.19 -14.62
C HIS A 211 1.54 -6.72 -14.65
N LEU A 212 0.90 -7.45 -13.74
CA LEU A 212 1.00 -8.91 -13.69
C LEU A 212 0.42 -9.57 -14.95
N LEU A 213 -0.72 -9.08 -15.44
CA LEU A 213 -1.33 -9.58 -16.67
C LEU A 213 -0.44 -9.33 -17.88
N GLU A 214 0.17 -8.15 -18.01
CA GLU A 214 1.13 -7.88 -19.09
C GLU A 214 2.31 -8.85 -19.08
N LYS A 215 2.83 -9.17 -17.89
CA LYS A 215 3.90 -10.16 -17.71
C LYS A 215 3.46 -11.57 -18.15
N LEU A 216 2.24 -11.99 -17.79
CA LEU A 216 1.69 -13.28 -18.20
C LEU A 216 1.44 -13.35 -19.70
N ILE A 217 0.82 -12.33 -20.30
CA ILE A 217 0.53 -12.25 -21.75
C ILE A 217 1.82 -12.36 -22.55
N ARG A 218 2.86 -11.61 -22.15
CA ARG A 218 4.18 -11.66 -22.81
C ARG A 218 4.85 -13.02 -22.66
N HIS A 219 4.66 -13.70 -21.53
CA HIS A 219 5.24 -15.03 -21.29
C HIS A 219 4.55 -16.12 -22.10
N TYR A 220 3.22 -16.17 -22.07
CA TYR A 220 2.45 -17.24 -22.70
C TYR A 220 2.55 -17.22 -24.23
N GLY A 221 2.48 -16.05 -24.87
CA GLY A 221 2.50 -15.95 -26.34
C GLY A 221 1.25 -16.57 -27.00
N SER A 222 1.02 -16.27 -28.29
CA SER A 222 -0.26 -16.56 -28.97
C SER A 222 -0.63 -18.04 -29.11
N SER A 223 0.34 -18.96 -28.97
CA SER A 223 0.12 -20.41 -29.10
C SER A 223 -0.25 -21.09 -27.78
N HIS A 224 -0.12 -20.41 -26.63
CA HIS A 224 -0.39 -21.01 -25.34
C HIS A 224 -1.89 -20.96 -24.99
N ILE A 225 -2.40 -22.03 -24.37
CA ILE A 225 -3.82 -22.19 -24.05
C ILE A 225 -4.38 -21.04 -23.19
N ASP A 226 -3.57 -20.50 -22.27
CA ASP A 226 -3.97 -19.44 -21.34
C ASP A 226 -3.86 -18.02 -21.94
N TYR A 227 -3.29 -17.86 -23.14
CA TYR A 227 -3.05 -16.55 -23.74
C TYR A 227 -4.33 -15.76 -23.98
N ASN A 228 -5.34 -16.39 -24.61
CA ASN A 228 -6.63 -15.75 -24.88
C ASN A 228 -7.36 -15.39 -23.59
N ASN A 229 -7.29 -16.25 -22.58
CA ASN A 229 -7.86 -15.98 -21.27
C ASN A 229 -7.19 -14.78 -20.58
N CYS A 230 -5.86 -14.65 -20.68
CA CYS A 230 -5.16 -13.46 -20.20
C CYS A 230 -5.58 -12.19 -20.94
N LEU A 231 -5.78 -12.26 -22.27
CA LEU A 231 -6.26 -11.13 -23.05
C LEU A 231 -7.67 -10.70 -22.61
N GLU A 232 -8.57 -11.66 -22.38
CA GLU A 232 -9.91 -11.39 -21.87
C GLU A 232 -9.85 -10.78 -20.47
N ALA A 233 -9.03 -11.32 -19.56
CA ALA A 233 -8.85 -10.77 -18.22
C ALA A 233 -8.33 -9.32 -18.27
N ARG A 234 -7.43 -9.01 -19.20
CA ARG A 234 -6.96 -7.65 -19.44
C ARG A 234 -8.08 -6.73 -19.91
N VAL A 235 -8.96 -7.18 -20.81
CA VAL A 235 -10.11 -6.38 -21.26
C VAL A 235 -11.06 -6.09 -20.09
N LYS A 236 -11.36 -7.08 -19.24
CA LYS A 236 -12.18 -6.88 -18.04
C LYS A 236 -11.57 -5.85 -17.10
N LEU A 237 -10.26 -5.97 -16.84
CA LEU A 237 -9.56 -5.02 -15.97
C LEU A 237 -9.56 -3.61 -16.56
N LEU A 238 -9.27 -3.45 -17.84
CA LEU A 238 -9.27 -2.15 -18.53
C LEU A 238 -10.60 -1.41 -18.46
N LYS A 239 -11.73 -2.14 -18.43
CA LYS A 239 -13.07 -1.56 -18.27
C LYS A 239 -13.17 -0.77 -16.96
N VAL A 240 -12.68 -1.34 -15.86
CA VAL A 240 -12.73 -0.74 -14.52
C VAL A 240 -11.60 0.28 -14.33
N THR A 241 -10.39 0.01 -14.84
CA THR A 241 -9.24 0.90 -14.65
C THR A 241 -9.25 2.15 -15.53
N LYS A 242 -10.26 2.36 -16.39
CA LYS A 242 -10.38 3.56 -17.23
C LYS A 242 -10.38 4.86 -16.41
N ARG A 243 -11.04 4.85 -15.25
CA ARG A 243 -11.16 6.01 -14.33
C ARG A 243 -10.08 6.04 -13.25
N LEU A 244 -9.33 4.95 -13.11
CA LEU A 244 -8.37 4.76 -12.03
C LEU A 244 -7.26 5.82 -11.99
N PRO A 245 -6.61 6.24 -13.10
CA PRO A 245 -5.54 7.24 -13.02
C PRO A 245 -5.99 8.58 -12.44
N SER A 246 -7.17 9.08 -12.82
CA SER A 246 -7.69 10.35 -12.31
C SER A 246 -8.24 10.24 -10.90
N ALA A 247 -8.84 9.09 -10.54
CA ALA A 247 -9.26 8.80 -9.17
C ALA A 247 -8.05 8.76 -8.23
N LEU A 248 -7.05 7.95 -8.56
CA LEU A 248 -5.84 7.76 -7.75
C LEU A 248 -5.05 9.06 -7.59
N ARG A 249 -4.82 9.81 -8.68
CA ARG A 249 -4.12 11.10 -8.60
C ARG A 249 -4.80 12.08 -7.64
N ARG A 250 -6.14 12.15 -7.66
CA ARG A 250 -6.90 13.06 -6.79
C ARG A 250 -6.84 12.62 -5.33
N SER A 251 -7.03 11.33 -5.06
CA SER A 251 -7.01 10.81 -3.69
C SER A 251 -5.62 10.77 -3.08
N GLU A 252 -4.57 10.43 -3.84
CA GLU A 252 -3.17 10.56 -3.39
C GLU A 252 -2.82 11.99 -3.05
N ASN A 253 -3.22 12.94 -3.90
CA ASN A 253 -3.01 14.36 -3.62
C ASN A 253 -3.72 14.82 -2.33
N PHE A 254 -4.99 14.43 -2.17
CA PHE A 254 -5.76 14.74 -0.96
C PHE A 254 -5.08 14.18 0.30
N VAL A 255 -4.75 12.88 0.29
CA VAL A 255 -4.07 12.22 1.40
C VAL A 255 -2.75 12.90 1.73
N GLN A 256 -1.94 13.21 0.73
CA GLN A 256 -0.65 13.88 0.91
C GLN A 256 -0.80 15.28 1.53
N LEU A 257 -1.80 16.06 1.13
CA LEU A 257 -2.05 17.39 1.70
C LEU A 257 -2.55 17.30 3.14
N CYS A 258 -3.49 16.39 3.43
CA CYS A 258 -3.99 16.19 4.79
C CYS A 258 -2.88 15.72 5.75
N GLU A 259 -2.04 14.77 5.32
CA GLU A 259 -0.90 14.30 6.13
C GLU A 259 0.09 15.43 6.40
N LEU A 260 0.42 16.24 5.38
CA LEU A 260 1.30 17.39 5.55
C LEU A 260 0.75 18.43 6.54
N GLU A 261 -0.55 18.71 6.52
CA GLU A 261 -1.15 19.60 7.54
C GLU A 261 -1.03 19.04 8.95
N ARG A 262 -1.25 17.73 9.12
CA ARG A 262 -1.14 17.09 10.44
C ARG A 262 0.28 17.13 10.97
N ASP A 263 1.28 17.00 10.09
CA ASP A 263 2.70 16.98 10.46
C ASP A 263 3.30 18.37 10.68
N MET A 264 2.73 19.41 10.08
CA MET A 264 3.27 20.78 10.13
C MET A 264 2.63 21.63 11.22
N VAL A 265 3.46 22.20 12.09
CA VAL A 265 3.00 23.17 13.10
C VAL A 265 2.75 24.54 12.47
N GLY A 266 1.54 25.07 12.63
CA GLY A 266 1.16 26.43 12.24
C GLY A 266 0.70 26.59 10.79
N ILE A 267 0.34 25.49 10.12
CA ILE A 267 -0.26 25.50 8.77
C ILE A 267 -1.59 24.75 8.80
N ASP A 268 -2.69 25.49 8.77
CA ASP A 268 -4.04 24.92 8.92
C ASP A 268 -4.87 25.01 7.61
N THR A 269 -4.23 25.37 6.48
CA THR A 269 -4.91 25.73 5.21
C THR A 269 -4.19 25.18 3.96
N LEU A 270 -3.48 24.07 4.10
CA LEU A 270 -2.87 23.34 2.99
C LEU A 270 -3.91 22.62 2.11
N HIS A 271 -4.90 21.93 2.67
CA HIS A 271 -5.94 21.23 1.94
C HIS A 271 -6.99 22.26 1.49
N VAL A 272 -6.83 22.76 0.27
CA VAL A 272 -7.77 23.68 -0.37
C VAL A 272 -8.08 23.11 -1.75
N THR A 273 -9.35 23.19 -2.15
CA THR A 273 -9.79 22.72 -3.46
C THR A 273 -8.91 23.30 -4.57
N GLY A 274 -8.37 22.42 -5.42
CA GLY A 274 -7.52 22.79 -6.55
C GLY A 274 -6.02 22.91 -6.23
N ARG A 275 -5.61 22.80 -4.96
CA ARG A 275 -4.18 22.71 -4.63
C ARG A 275 -3.65 21.31 -4.92
N GLU A 276 -2.54 21.24 -5.63
CA GLU A 276 -1.82 20.00 -5.92
C GLU A 276 -0.44 20.01 -5.26
N PHE A 277 -0.14 18.98 -4.49
CA PHE A 277 1.22 18.71 -4.02
C PHE A 277 2.10 18.34 -5.21
N VAL A 278 3.24 19.02 -5.34
CA VAL A 278 4.18 18.81 -6.44
C VAL A 278 5.40 18.06 -5.96
N ARG A 279 6.03 18.52 -4.87
CA ARG A 279 7.30 17.96 -4.39
C ARG A 279 7.62 18.39 -2.97
N GLN A 280 8.36 17.56 -2.25
CA GLN A 280 9.01 17.95 -1.00
C GLN A 280 10.50 17.60 -1.00
N GLY A 281 11.30 18.29 -0.17
CA GLY A 281 12.70 17.95 0.01
C GLY A 281 13.49 18.90 0.92
N CYS A 282 14.61 18.39 1.44
CA CYS A 282 15.56 19.16 2.22
C CYS A 282 16.46 19.99 1.30
N LEU A 283 16.48 21.31 1.49
CA LEU A 283 17.40 22.21 0.80
C LEU A 283 18.12 23.12 1.80
N THR A 284 19.23 23.70 1.37
CA THR A 284 20.01 24.63 2.19
C THR A 284 19.63 26.06 1.85
N LYS A 285 18.87 26.71 2.74
CA LYS A 285 18.50 28.12 2.63
C LYS A 285 19.65 29.01 3.10
N PHE A 286 20.12 29.90 2.24
CA PHE A 286 21.03 30.97 2.67
C PHE A 286 20.27 32.10 3.37
N SER A 287 20.80 32.57 4.50
CA SER A 287 20.31 33.75 5.22
C SER A 287 21.49 34.66 5.57
N GLN A 288 21.41 35.95 5.27
CA GLN A 288 22.49 36.92 5.50
C GLN A 288 22.96 36.95 6.97
N ARG A 289 22.07 36.69 7.93
CA ARG A 289 22.40 36.72 9.36
C ARG A 289 22.95 35.41 9.92
N LYS A 290 22.57 34.27 9.34
CA LYS A 290 22.82 32.94 9.91
C LYS A 290 23.56 31.98 8.96
N GLY A 291 23.96 32.46 7.78
CA GLY A 291 24.59 31.65 6.75
C GLY A 291 23.64 30.60 6.16
N TYR A 292 24.21 29.47 5.75
CA TYR A 292 23.48 28.34 5.16
C TYR A 292 22.77 27.51 6.23
N GLN A 293 21.47 27.27 6.03
CA GLN A 293 20.63 26.53 6.97
C GLN A 293 19.82 25.45 6.25
N GLN A 294 19.92 24.21 6.72
CA GLN A 294 19.10 23.11 6.20
C GLN A 294 17.63 23.33 6.60
N ARG A 295 16.72 23.25 5.61
CA ARG A 295 15.27 23.42 5.78
C ARG A 295 14.53 22.41 4.91
N MET A 296 13.38 21.96 5.39
CA MET A 296 12.43 21.21 4.58
C MET A 296 11.58 22.16 3.76
N PHE A 297 11.38 21.86 2.48
CA PHE A 297 10.55 22.63 1.56
C PHE A 297 9.43 21.74 1.03
N PHE A 298 8.25 22.32 0.89
CA PHE A 298 7.06 21.71 0.30
C PHE A 298 6.59 22.63 -0.82
N LEU A 299 6.49 22.09 -2.03
CA LEU A 299 6.03 22.78 -3.22
C LEU A 299 4.62 22.28 -3.55
N ALA A 300 3.68 23.20 -3.60
CA ALA A 300 2.31 22.97 -4.04
C ALA A 300 1.89 24.07 -5.03
N SER A 301 0.89 23.79 -5.88
CA SER A 301 0.36 24.72 -6.90
C SER A 301 -0.48 25.85 -6.31
#